data_AF-A0A7V0PN13-F1
#
_entry.id   AF-A0A7V0PN13-F1
#
_cell.length_a   1.000
_cell.length_b   1.000
_cell.length_c   1.000
_cell.angle_alpha   90.00
_cell.angle_beta   90.00
_cell.angle_gamma   90.00
#
_symmetry.space_group_name_H-M   'P 1'
#
loop_
_entity.id
_entity.type
_entity.pdbx_description
1 polymer ?
#
loop_
_entity_poly.entity_id
_entity_poly.type
_entity_poly.pdbx_seq_one_letter_code
_entity_poly.pdbx_strand_id
1 'polypeptide(L)'
;MDRSTEENPLLETDSLPAFPRIHAEHVVPAVERTLAENRAALVRLLGSAETFSFDELVAPMEEMDDRLDRVWAPVAHLNAVLDGEARRAAYHACLPKLSDYATEIGQNEDLYRAYRALARAPDSADRAPERSKIVRDALRDFRLSGIDLDTAGRARYRELQTELSRLSSRFQDNVLDATHAWKKPITDEALLAGLPESARALAAQGARRA
;
A
#
# COMPACT_ATOMS: atom_id res chain seq x y z
N MET A 1 -26.37 5.14 14.34
CA MET A 1 -25.14 4.33 14.24
C MET A 1 -25.06 3.86 12.81
N ASP A 2 -24.04 4.31 12.10
CA ASP A 2 -23.87 4.06 10.67
C ASP A 2 -23.50 2.59 10.44
N ARG A 3 -24.27 1.88 9.62
CA ARG A 3 -24.09 0.46 9.31
C ARG A 3 -22.83 0.19 8.45
N SER A 4 -22.17 1.24 7.96
CA SER A 4 -21.00 1.17 7.08
C SER A 4 -19.72 0.65 7.75
N THR A 5 -19.62 0.66 9.09
CA THR A 5 -18.41 0.26 9.82
C THR A 5 -18.42 -1.15 10.41
N GLU A 6 -19.58 -1.78 10.61
CA GLU A 6 -19.70 -3.16 11.12
C GLU A 6 -19.72 -4.23 10.01
N GLU A 7 -20.22 -3.92 8.80
CA GLU A 7 -20.25 -4.84 7.65
C GLU A 7 -19.28 -4.39 6.53
N ASN A 8 -18.02 -4.06 6.85
CA ASN A 8 -17.04 -3.72 5.83
C ASN A 8 -16.30 -4.99 5.32
N PRO A 9 -16.49 -5.41 4.06
CA PRO A 9 -15.91 -6.66 3.54
C PRO A 9 -14.38 -6.63 3.43
N LEU A 10 -13.75 -5.45 3.49
CA LEU A 10 -12.29 -5.33 3.53
C LEU A 10 -11.72 -5.71 4.91
N LEU A 11 -12.53 -5.65 5.96
CA LEU A 11 -12.13 -6.00 7.34
C LEU A 11 -12.37 -7.49 7.64
N GLU A 12 -13.11 -8.20 6.79
CA GLU A 12 -13.35 -9.65 6.88
C GLU A 12 -12.14 -10.43 6.30
N THR A 13 -11.00 -10.39 6.99
CA THR A 13 -9.75 -10.88 6.41
C THR A 13 -9.56 -12.40 6.48
N ASP A 14 -10.33 -13.17 7.26
CA ASP A 14 -10.10 -14.62 7.50
C ASP A 14 -10.16 -15.52 6.25
N SER A 15 -10.61 -15.01 5.11
CA SER A 15 -10.73 -15.76 3.86
C SER A 15 -10.16 -15.00 2.66
N LEU A 16 -10.32 -15.54 1.45
CA LEU A 16 -9.95 -14.81 0.23
C LEU A 16 -10.79 -13.53 0.10
N PRO A 17 -10.23 -12.44 -0.46
CA PRO A 17 -10.97 -11.19 -0.62
C PRO A 17 -12.28 -11.39 -1.38
N ALA A 18 -13.39 -10.98 -0.78
CA ALA A 18 -14.71 -11.07 -1.38
C ALA A 18 -14.93 -9.94 -2.42
N PHE A 19 -14.16 -9.94 -3.50
CA PHE A 19 -14.14 -8.89 -4.53
C PHE A 19 -15.52 -8.38 -4.97
N PRO A 20 -16.55 -9.21 -5.19
CA PRO A 20 -17.87 -8.74 -5.60
C PRO A 20 -18.58 -7.81 -4.59
N ARG A 21 -18.17 -7.85 -3.31
CA ARG A 21 -18.73 -7.02 -2.22
C ARG A 21 -17.93 -5.74 -1.99
N ILE A 22 -16.74 -5.58 -2.60
CA ILE A 22 -15.87 -4.43 -2.36
C ILE A 22 -16.34 -3.26 -3.24
N HIS A 23 -16.83 -2.20 -2.59
CA HIS A 23 -17.26 -0.96 -3.21
C HIS A 23 -16.40 0.22 -2.74
N ALA A 24 -16.46 1.33 -3.47
CA ALA A 24 -15.58 2.49 -3.23
C ALA A 24 -15.78 3.10 -1.83
N GLU A 25 -17.01 3.11 -1.33
CA GLU A 25 -17.38 3.59 0.00
C GLU A 25 -16.75 2.79 1.15
N HIS A 26 -16.33 1.55 0.91
CA HIS A 26 -15.70 0.70 1.92
C HIS A 26 -14.22 1.03 2.13
N VAL A 27 -13.57 1.62 1.11
CA VAL A 27 -12.11 1.72 1.04
C VAL A 27 -11.54 2.64 2.11
N VAL A 28 -11.98 3.91 2.15
CA VAL A 28 -11.43 4.90 3.09
C VAL A 28 -11.72 4.49 4.54
N PRO A 29 -12.95 4.10 4.93
CA PRO A 29 -13.23 3.67 6.30
C PRO A 29 -12.42 2.45 6.75
N ALA A 30 -12.21 1.46 5.86
CA ALA A 30 -11.40 0.29 6.19
C ALA A 30 -9.94 0.67 6.45
N VAL A 31 -9.34 1.45 5.54
CA VAL A 31 -7.95 1.89 5.67
C VAL A 31 -7.77 2.74 6.93
N GLU A 32 -8.61 3.75 7.17
CA GLU A 32 -8.51 4.60 8.35
C GLU A 32 -8.62 3.81 9.66
N ARG A 33 -9.56 2.87 9.72
CA ARG A 33 -9.73 2.00 10.88
C ARG A 33 -8.49 1.14 11.11
N THR A 34 -7.99 0.46 10.09
CA THR A 34 -6.81 -0.41 10.21
C THR A 34 -5.57 0.37 10.61
N LEU A 35 -5.35 1.55 10.03
CA LEU A 35 -4.24 2.43 10.41
C LEU A 35 -4.35 2.89 11.88
N ALA A 36 -5.56 3.22 12.35
CA ALA A 36 -5.78 3.60 13.75
C ALA A 36 -5.55 2.42 14.71
N GLU A 37 -6.05 1.23 14.37
CA GLU A 37 -5.86 0.00 15.15
C GLU A 37 -4.39 -0.39 15.24
N ASN A 38 -3.63 -0.29 14.14
CA ASN A 38 -2.20 -0.55 14.10
C ASN A 38 -1.41 0.47 14.94
N ARG A 39 -1.72 1.77 14.84
CA ARG A 39 -1.09 2.78 15.71
C ARG A 39 -1.32 2.47 17.19
N ALA A 40 -2.54 2.11 17.56
CA ALA A 40 -2.87 1.74 18.93
C ALA A 40 -2.15 0.46 19.37
N ALA A 41 -2.02 -0.53 18.49
CA ALA A 41 -1.28 -1.75 18.75
C ALA A 41 0.22 -1.49 18.94
N LEU A 42 0.83 -0.64 18.11
CA LEU A 42 2.23 -0.23 18.25
C LEU A 42 2.49 0.45 19.60
N VAL A 43 1.61 1.38 20.01
CA VAL A 43 1.72 2.06 21.32
C VAL A 43 1.67 1.04 22.46
N ARG A 44 0.73 0.09 22.42
CA ARG A 44 0.64 -0.98 23.44
C ARG A 44 1.88 -1.87 23.44
N LEU A 45 2.37 -2.26 22.27
CA LEU A 45 3.56 -3.08 22.11
C LEU A 45 4.78 -2.42 22.74
N LEU A 46 5.09 -1.19 22.32
CA LEU A 46 6.26 -0.46 22.80
C LEU A 46 6.15 -0.07 24.29
N GLY A 47 4.92 0.05 24.82
CA GLY A 47 4.68 0.30 26.24
C GLY A 47 4.69 -0.95 27.12
N SER A 48 4.78 -2.16 26.55
CA SER A 48 4.66 -3.42 27.31
C SER A 48 5.97 -3.89 27.97
N ALA A 49 7.11 -3.47 27.44
CA ALA A 49 8.43 -3.86 27.95
C ALA A 49 9.52 -2.85 27.56
N GLU A 50 10.63 -2.84 28.30
CA GLU A 50 11.82 -2.05 27.94
C GLU A 50 12.72 -2.77 26.93
N THR A 51 12.68 -4.11 26.92
CA THR A 51 13.45 -4.96 26.00
C THR A 51 12.55 -6.06 25.46
N PHE A 52 12.76 -6.43 24.19
CA PHE A 52 11.96 -7.42 23.50
C PHE A 52 12.83 -8.55 22.95
N SER A 53 12.34 -9.78 23.03
CA SER A 53 12.82 -10.88 22.18
C SER A 53 12.38 -10.67 20.72
N PHE A 54 12.85 -11.54 19.82
CA PHE A 54 12.45 -11.48 18.42
C PHE A 54 10.94 -11.66 18.27
N ASP A 55 10.38 -12.69 18.90
CA ASP A 55 8.98 -13.05 18.75
C ASP A 55 8.05 -12.04 19.45
N GLU A 56 8.52 -11.36 20.50
CA GLU A 56 7.77 -10.30 21.18
C GLU A 56 7.73 -8.98 20.39
N LEU A 57 8.72 -8.71 19.53
CA LEU A 57 8.76 -7.47 18.74
C LEU A 57 8.33 -7.68 17.29
N VAL A 58 8.99 -8.61 16.60
CA VAL A 58 8.88 -8.76 15.15
C VAL A 58 7.55 -9.38 14.78
N ALA A 59 7.08 -10.43 15.46
CA ALA A 59 5.82 -11.08 15.10
C ALA A 59 4.60 -10.12 15.23
N PRO A 60 4.47 -9.31 16.30
CA PRO A 60 3.41 -8.29 16.35
C PRO A 60 3.54 -7.20 15.28
N MET A 61 4.77 -6.84 14.88
CA MET A 61 4.99 -5.90 13.79
C MET A 61 4.53 -6.46 12.44
N GLU A 62 4.88 -7.72 12.13
CA GLU A 62 4.43 -8.43 10.93
C GLU A 62 2.90 -8.58 10.91
N GLU A 63 2.27 -8.88 12.05
CA GLU A 63 0.80 -8.96 12.17
C GLU A 63 0.11 -7.62 11.89
N MET A 64 0.73 -6.50 12.28
CA MET A 64 0.21 -5.17 11.93
C MET A 64 0.36 -4.88 10.44
N ASP A 65 1.49 -5.24 9.84
CA ASP A 65 1.74 -5.04 8.42
C ASP A 65 0.80 -5.89 7.56
N ASP A 66 0.70 -7.19 7.85
CA ASP A 66 -0.20 -8.12 7.18
C ASP A 66 -1.66 -7.68 7.28
N ARG A 67 -2.10 -7.17 8.43
CA ARG A 67 -3.46 -6.60 8.57
C ARG A 67 -3.72 -5.45 7.62
N LEU A 68 -2.75 -4.56 7.43
CA LEU A 68 -2.87 -3.45 6.48
C LEU A 68 -2.88 -3.97 5.04
N ASP A 69 -1.99 -4.91 4.73
CA ASP A 69 -1.88 -5.51 3.40
C ASP A 69 -3.13 -6.28 2.98
N ARG A 70 -3.74 -7.03 3.89
CA ARG A 70 -5.01 -7.74 3.64
C ARG A 70 -6.16 -6.80 3.31
N VAL A 71 -6.12 -5.57 3.81
CA VAL A 71 -7.09 -4.51 3.50
C VAL A 71 -6.72 -3.80 2.19
N TRP A 72 -5.45 -3.47 1.99
CA TRP A 72 -5.02 -2.61 0.90
C TRP A 72 -4.81 -3.36 -0.43
N ALA A 73 -4.27 -4.57 -0.41
CA ALA A 73 -3.98 -5.33 -1.63
C ALA A 73 -5.21 -5.56 -2.52
N PRO A 74 -6.40 -5.90 -2.00
CA PRO A 74 -7.61 -6.02 -2.82
C PRO A 74 -8.02 -4.69 -3.47
N VAL A 75 -7.87 -3.58 -2.75
CA VAL A 75 -8.19 -2.22 -3.24
C VAL A 75 -7.24 -1.83 -4.35
N ALA A 76 -5.93 -2.01 -4.16
CA ALA A 76 -4.92 -1.73 -5.17
C ALA A 76 -5.11 -2.59 -6.42
N HIS A 77 -5.45 -3.87 -6.26
CA HIS A 77 -5.77 -4.76 -7.37
C HIS A 77 -6.99 -4.27 -8.16
N LEU A 78 -8.11 -3.96 -7.49
CA LEU A 78 -9.32 -3.46 -8.14
C LEU A 78 -9.09 -2.14 -8.87
N ASN A 79 -8.27 -1.23 -8.32
CA ASN A 79 -7.88 -0.01 -9.01
C ASN A 79 -7.11 -0.29 -10.31
N ALA A 80 -6.31 -1.37 -10.35
CA ALA A 80 -5.53 -1.73 -11.53
C ALA A 80 -6.34 -2.47 -12.63
N VAL A 81 -7.35 -3.26 -12.25
CA VAL A 81 -8.07 -4.16 -13.20
C VAL A 81 -9.54 -3.80 -13.43
N LEU A 82 -10.13 -3.00 -12.55
CA LEU A 82 -11.54 -2.62 -12.57
C LEU A 82 -11.70 -1.14 -12.20
N ASP A 83 -10.91 -0.30 -12.86
CA ASP A 83 -10.91 1.15 -12.65
C ASP A 83 -12.29 1.77 -12.90
N GLY A 84 -12.54 2.89 -12.22
CA GLY A 84 -13.75 3.69 -12.33
C GLY A 84 -13.66 4.90 -11.40
N GLU A 85 -14.34 5.99 -11.76
CA GLU A 85 -14.18 7.30 -11.11
C GLU A 85 -14.29 7.24 -9.58
N ALA A 86 -15.33 6.57 -9.05
CA ALA A 86 -15.53 6.42 -7.61
C ALA A 86 -14.41 5.61 -6.92
N ARG A 87 -13.92 4.54 -7.57
CA ARG A 87 -12.81 3.72 -7.04
C ARG A 87 -11.50 4.47 -7.08
N ARG A 88 -11.22 5.18 -8.18
CA ARG A 88 -10.04 6.04 -8.32
C ARG A 88 -10.06 7.11 -7.23
N ALA A 89 -11.17 7.81 -7.03
CA ALA A 89 -11.30 8.80 -5.96
C ALA A 89 -11.02 8.22 -4.56
N ALA A 90 -11.57 7.05 -4.25
CA ALA A 90 -11.36 6.39 -2.96
C ALA A 90 -9.92 5.89 -2.77
N TYR A 91 -9.31 5.33 -3.82
CA TYR A 91 -7.90 4.92 -3.85
C TYR A 91 -6.98 6.11 -3.58
N HIS A 92 -7.19 7.22 -4.29
CA HIS A 92 -6.40 8.45 -4.15
C HIS A 92 -6.54 9.08 -2.77
N ALA A 93 -7.71 9.00 -2.15
CA ALA A 93 -7.92 9.48 -0.79
C ALA A 93 -7.10 8.69 0.26
N CYS A 94 -6.71 7.45 -0.05
CA CYS A 94 -5.92 6.61 0.87
C CYS A 94 -4.41 6.79 0.71
N LEU A 95 -3.90 7.15 -0.48
CA LEU A 95 -2.46 7.24 -0.74
C LEU A 95 -1.70 8.17 0.23
N PRO A 96 -2.20 9.39 0.55
CA PRO A 96 -1.55 10.23 1.55
C PRO A 96 -1.52 9.58 2.93
N LYS A 97 -2.63 8.95 3.35
CA LYS A 97 -2.77 8.31 4.67
C LYS A 97 -1.79 7.16 4.85
N LEU A 98 -1.62 6.35 3.81
CA LEU A 98 -0.66 5.24 3.78
C LEU A 98 0.78 5.74 3.77
N SER A 99 1.07 6.78 2.99
CA SER A 99 2.39 7.41 2.94
C SER A 99 2.78 8.02 4.30
N ASP A 100 1.85 8.70 4.95
CA ASP A 100 2.05 9.30 6.27
C ASP A 100 2.30 8.21 7.30
N TYR A 101 1.48 7.15 7.32
CA TYR A 101 1.67 6.01 8.22
C TYR A 101 3.02 5.30 8.00
N ALA A 102 3.41 5.02 6.76
CA ALA A 102 4.71 4.41 6.46
C ALA A 102 5.87 5.29 6.95
N THR A 103 5.76 6.61 6.80
CA THR A 103 6.74 7.56 7.31
C THR A 103 6.77 7.61 8.85
N GLU A 104 5.61 7.56 9.50
CA GLU A 104 5.50 7.49 10.96
C GLU A 104 6.20 6.24 11.51
N ILE A 105 5.96 5.07 10.91
CA ILE A 105 6.60 3.80 11.30
C ILE A 105 8.10 3.86 11.04
N GLY A 106 8.51 4.24 9.83
CA GLY A 106 9.92 4.31 9.41
C GLY A 106 10.75 5.35 10.15
N GLN A 107 10.10 6.32 10.80
CA GLN A 107 10.76 7.35 11.63
C GLN A 107 10.43 7.23 13.12
N ASN A 108 9.86 6.11 13.57
CA ASN A 108 9.56 5.89 14.98
C ASN A 108 10.85 5.58 15.76
N GLU A 109 11.29 6.51 16.61
CA GLU A 109 12.54 6.41 17.38
C GLU A 109 12.49 5.26 18.42
N ASP A 110 11.34 5.01 19.03
CA ASP A 110 11.16 3.97 20.05
C ASP A 110 11.28 2.58 19.42
N LEU A 111 10.61 2.38 18.29
CA LEU A 111 10.66 1.16 17.51
C LEU A 111 12.09 0.92 16.99
N TYR A 112 12.76 1.95 16.45
CA TYR A 112 14.15 1.84 16.02
C TYR A 112 15.08 1.45 17.18
N ARG A 113 14.88 2.03 18.37
CA ARG A 113 15.63 1.65 19.59
C ARG A 113 15.39 0.18 19.95
N ALA A 114 14.16 -0.30 19.89
CA ALA A 114 13.82 -1.70 20.15
C ALA A 114 14.55 -2.65 19.17
N TYR A 115 14.51 -2.37 17.86
CA TYR A 115 15.24 -3.16 16.85
C TYR A 115 16.76 -3.13 17.06
N ARG A 116 17.33 -1.99 17.47
CA ARG A 116 18.75 -1.88 17.78
C ARG A 116 19.15 -2.69 19.02
N ALA A 117 18.30 -2.69 20.05
CA ALA A 117 18.51 -3.52 21.24
C ALA A 117 18.48 -5.01 20.86
N LEU A 118 17.49 -5.41 20.06
CA LEU A 118 17.37 -6.78 19.55
C LEU A 118 18.61 -7.21 18.75
N ALA A 119 19.15 -6.34 17.91
CA ALA A 119 20.36 -6.61 17.13
C ALA A 119 21.65 -6.74 17.97
N ARG A 120 21.66 -6.21 19.20
CA ARG A 120 22.83 -6.22 20.11
C ARG A 120 22.76 -7.31 21.17
N ALA A 121 21.60 -7.94 21.37
CA ALA A 121 21.41 -8.93 22.41
C ALA A 121 22.36 -10.14 22.23
N PRO A 122 23.03 -10.63 23.30
CA PRO A 122 23.97 -11.76 23.23
C PRO A 122 23.36 -13.07 22.70
N ASP A 123 22.06 -13.29 22.95
CA ASP A 123 21.27 -14.40 22.37
C ASP A 123 21.12 -14.31 20.84
N SER A 124 21.77 -13.32 20.19
CA SER A 124 21.99 -13.29 18.75
C SER A 124 22.92 -14.39 18.24
N ALA A 125 23.66 -15.08 19.13
CA ALA A 125 24.50 -16.22 18.77
C ALA A 125 23.72 -17.46 18.29
N ASP A 126 22.42 -17.56 18.62
CA ASP A 126 21.54 -18.69 18.23
C ASP A 126 20.53 -18.34 17.12
N ARG A 127 20.66 -17.17 16.45
CA ARG A 127 19.68 -16.76 15.43
C ARG A 127 19.90 -17.52 14.13
N ALA A 128 18.87 -18.26 13.72
CA ALA A 128 18.68 -18.70 12.34
C ALA A 128 18.96 -17.51 11.37
N PRO A 129 19.73 -17.72 10.29
CA PRO A 129 20.18 -16.65 9.38
C PRO A 129 19.05 -15.71 8.89
N GLU A 130 17.84 -16.22 8.79
CA GLU A 130 16.62 -15.54 8.36
C GLU A 130 16.21 -14.46 9.36
N ARG A 131 16.16 -14.78 10.66
CA ARG A 131 15.81 -13.81 11.73
C ARG A 131 16.82 -12.67 11.78
N SER A 132 18.11 -12.99 11.63
CA SER A 132 19.18 -11.99 11.57
C SER A 132 19.10 -11.11 10.33
N LYS A 133 18.62 -11.64 9.20
CA LYS A 133 18.37 -10.84 8.00
C LYS A 133 17.22 -9.87 8.20
N ILE A 134 16.08 -10.32 8.75
CA ILE A 134 14.91 -9.49 9.01
C ILE A 134 15.28 -8.26 9.86
N VAL A 135 15.99 -8.47 10.97
CA VAL A 135 16.40 -7.35 11.86
C VAL A 135 17.36 -6.39 11.15
N ARG A 136 18.30 -6.89 10.33
CA ARG A 136 19.22 -6.04 9.58
C ARG A 136 18.52 -5.23 8.49
N ASP A 137 17.58 -5.85 7.79
CA ASP A 137 16.79 -5.17 6.76
C ASP A 137 15.90 -4.10 7.40
N ALA A 138 15.21 -4.39 8.50
CA ALA A 138 14.45 -3.41 9.25
C ALA A 138 15.33 -2.20 9.66
N LEU A 139 16.51 -2.44 10.23
CA LEU A 139 17.45 -1.36 10.59
C LEU A 139 17.95 -0.55 9.39
N ARG A 140 18.16 -1.19 8.24
CA ARG A 140 18.48 -0.48 6.98
C ARG A 140 17.30 0.41 6.57
N ASP A 141 16.09 -0.11 6.64
CA ASP A 141 14.89 0.57 6.15
C ASP A 141 14.49 1.76 7.05
N PHE A 142 14.77 1.70 8.36
CA PHE A 142 14.74 2.88 9.25
C PHE A 142 15.68 4.00 8.76
N ARG A 143 16.92 3.64 8.37
CA ARG A 143 17.89 4.63 7.85
C ARG A 143 17.45 5.21 6.51
N LEU A 144 16.93 4.39 5.61
CA LEU A 144 16.37 4.84 4.33
C LEU A 144 15.10 5.69 4.51
N SER A 145 14.40 5.50 5.62
CA SER A 145 13.29 6.33 6.08
C SER A 145 13.73 7.65 6.72
N GLY A 146 15.04 7.88 6.85
CA GLY A 146 15.59 9.12 7.39
C GLY A 146 15.56 9.21 8.92
N ILE A 147 15.53 8.09 9.65
CA ILE A 147 15.51 8.11 11.14
C ILE A 147 16.69 8.91 11.73
N ASP A 148 17.86 8.83 11.09
CA ASP A 148 19.11 9.46 11.53
C ASP A 148 19.21 10.95 11.12
N LEU A 149 18.21 11.49 10.40
CA LEU A 149 18.15 12.92 10.07
C LEU A 149 17.76 13.75 11.30
N ASP A 150 18.18 15.01 11.32
CA ASP A 150 17.72 15.97 12.31
C ASP A 150 16.24 16.35 12.10
N THR A 151 15.67 17.16 12.99
CA THR A 151 14.25 17.54 12.92
C THR A 151 13.89 18.20 11.58
N ALA A 152 14.77 19.06 11.05
CA ALA A 152 14.54 19.75 9.78
C ALA A 152 14.61 18.76 8.59
N GLY A 153 15.60 17.88 8.58
CA GLY A 153 15.76 16.83 7.58
C GLY A 153 14.61 15.84 7.59
N ARG A 154 14.13 15.42 8.77
CA ARG A 154 12.94 14.56 8.89
C ARG A 154 11.69 15.23 8.37
N ALA A 155 11.46 16.50 8.70
CA ALA A 155 10.33 17.27 8.16
C ALA A 155 10.39 17.34 6.63
N ARG A 156 11.56 17.66 6.08
CA ARG A 156 11.77 17.70 4.62
C ARG A 156 11.57 16.35 3.96
N TYR A 157 12.02 15.26 4.60
CA TYR A 157 11.78 13.90 4.10
C TYR A 157 10.28 13.62 3.97
N ARG A 158 9.48 13.95 4.99
CA ARG A 158 8.01 13.73 4.94
C ARG A 158 7.38 14.49 3.78
N GLU A 159 7.71 15.78 3.61
CA GLU A 159 7.23 16.59 2.49
C GLU A 159 7.54 15.95 1.13
N LEU A 160 8.77 15.44 0.95
CA LEU A 160 9.21 14.81 -0.28
C LEU A 160 8.49 13.48 -0.54
N GLN A 161 8.26 12.67 0.49
CA GLN A 161 7.49 11.42 0.36
C GLN A 161 6.03 11.69 -0.03
N THR A 162 5.39 12.67 0.61
CA THR A 162 4.04 13.11 0.25
C THR A 162 3.98 13.59 -1.20
N GLU A 163 4.95 14.41 -1.63
CA GLU A 163 5.02 14.89 -3.02
C GLU A 163 5.25 13.73 -4.00
N LEU A 164 6.16 12.81 -3.70
CA LEU A 164 6.46 11.66 -4.54
C LEU A 164 5.25 10.73 -4.72
N SER A 165 4.51 10.46 -3.65
CA SER A 165 3.27 9.67 -3.68
C SER A 165 2.24 10.30 -4.62
N ARG A 166 2.02 11.61 -4.47
CA ARG A 166 1.12 12.38 -5.35
C ARG A 166 1.57 12.37 -6.81
N LEU A 167 2.87 12.54 -7.07
CA LEU A 167 3.41 12.56 -8.42
C LEU A 167 3.30 11.20 -9.11
N SER A 168 3.58 10.11 -8.38
CA SER A 168 3.50 8.74 -8.89
C SER A 168 2.07 8.37 -9.29
N SER A 169 1.10 8.70 -8.43
CA SER A 169 -0.33 8.51 -8.70
C SER A 169 -0.77 9.33 -9.93
N ARG A 170 -0.41 10.60 -10.01
CA ARG A 170 -0.72 11.44 -11.19
C ARG A 170 -0.09 10.91 -12.47
N PHE A 171 1.12 10.34 -12.39
CA PHE A 171 1.76 9.73 -13.55
C PHE A 171 0.97 8.51 -14.05
N GLN A 172 0.53 7.63 -13.15
CA GLN A 172 -0.28 6.47 -13.49
C GLN A 172 -1.61 6.89 -14.16
N ASP A 173 -2.31 7.87 -13.60
CA ASP A 173 -3.54 8.42 -14.19
C ASP A 173 -3.30 8.95 -15.59
N ASN A 174 -2.26 9.78 -15.77
CA ASN A 174 -1.94 10.37 -17.06
C ASN A 174 -1.65 9.30 -18.13
N VAL A 175 -0.97 8.21 -17.76
CA VAL A 175 -0.69 7.09 -18.68
C VAL A 175 -1.99 6.37 -19.07
N LEU A 176 -2.86 6.10 -18.09
CA LEU A 176 -4.12 5.41 -18.33
C LEU A 176 -5.06 6.27 -19.19
N ASP A 177 -5.22 7.54 -18.84
CA ASP A 177 -6.09 8.48 -19.54
C ASP A 177 -5.58 8.74 -20.97
N ALA A 178 -4.26 8.87 -21.17
CA ALA A 178 -3.68 9.00 -22.51
C ALA A 178 -3.92 7.75 -23.38
N THR A 179 -3.81 6.56 -22.77
CA THR A 179 -4.07 5.27 -23.45
C THR A 179 -5.54 5.14 -23.85
N HIS A 180 -6.47 5.51 -22.97
CA HIS A 180 -7.91 5.48 -23.24
C HIS A 180 -8.37 6.55 -24.23
N ALA A 181 -7.75 7.73 -24.21
CA ALA A 181 -8.10 8.83 -25.10
C ALA A 181 -7.64 8.61 -26.56
N TRP A 182 -6.55 7.85 -26.76
CA TRP A 182 -6.04 7.60 -28.10
C TRP A 182 -6.98 6.70 -28.91
N LYS A 183 -7.49 7.23 -30.01
CA LYS A 183 -8.28 6.49 -31.00
C LYS A 183 -7.74 6.79 -32.40
N LYS A 184 -7.62 5.75 -33.23
CA LYS A 184 -7.31 5.89 -34.67
C LYS A 184 -8.51 5.41 -35.49
N PRO A 185 -9.47 6.29 -35.83
CA PRO A 185 -10.57 5.93 -36.70
C PRO A 185 -10.03 5.63 -38.10
N ILE A 186 -10.35 4.45 -38.63
CA ILE A 186 -10.00 4.03 -39.98
C ILE A 186 -11.30 3.86 -40.75
N THR A 187 -11.49 4.67 -41.78
CA THR A 187 -12.66 4.63 -42.67
C THR A 187 -12.34 3.98 -44.03
N ASP A 188 -11.05 3.95 -44.40
CA ASP A 188 -10.57 3.26 -45.60
C ASP A 188 -10.11 1.85 -45.25
N GLU A 189 -10.84 0.85 -45.76
CA GLU A 189 -10.55 -0.57 -45.54
C GLU A 189 -9.18 -0.98 -46.11
N ALA A 190 -8.67 -0.29 -47.14
CA ALA A 190 -7.37 -0.59 -47.71
C ALA A 190 -6.22 -0.42 -46.71
N LEU A 191 -6.37 0.48 -45.72
CA LEU A 191 -5.41 0.69 -44.64
C LEU A 191 -5.33 -0.49 -43.65
N LEU A 192 -6.27 -1.44 -43.73
CA LEU A 192 -6.27 -2.67 -42.93
C LEU A 192 -5.57 -3.85 -43.63
N ALA A 193 -5.00 -3.64 -44.82
CA ALA A 193 -4.28 -4.67 -45.55
C ALA A 193 -3.14 -5.26 -44.69
N GLY A 194 -3.07 -6.59 -44.63
CA GLY A 194 -2.08 -7.33 -43.82
C GLY A 194 -2.51 -7.66 -42.39
N LEU A 195 -3.63 -7.10 -41.89
CA LEU A 195 -4.18 -7.50 -40.59
C LEU A 195 -4.96 -8.81 -40.67
N PRO A 196 -4.78 -9.74 -39.70
CA PRO A 196 -5.59 -10.96 -39.62
C PRO A 196 -7.04 -10.64 -39.26
N GLU A 197 -7.95 -11.56 -39.59
CA GLU A 197 -9.40 -11.38 -39.38
C GLU A 197 -9.75 -11.15 -37.91
N SER A 198 -9.05 -11.78 -36.97
CA SER A 198 -9.24 -11.57 -35.54
C SER A 198 -8.95 -10.12 -35.10
N ALA A 199 -7.92 -9.50 -35.66
CA ALA A 199 -7.58 -8.10 -35.37
C ALA A 199 -8.60 -7.14 -35.99
N ARG A 200 -9.09 -7.44 -37.20
CA ARG A 200 -10.16 -6.69 -37.87
C ARG A 200 -11.46 -6.75 -37.07
N ALA A 201 -11.84 -7.94 -36.60
CA ALA A 201 -13.02 -8.14 -35.77
C ALA A 201 -12.92 -7.40 -34.43
N LEU A 202 -11.74 -7.42 -33.78
CA LEU A 202 -11.49 -6.68 -32.55
C LEU A 202 -11.59 -5.16 -32.77
N ALA A 203 -10.99 -4.63 -33.84
CA ALA A 203 -11.07 -3.22 -34.20
C ALA A 203 -12.53 -2.79 -34.46
N ALA A 204 -13.31 -3.61 -35.18
CA ALA A 204 -14.73 -3.36 -35.43
C ALA A 204 -15.57 -3.39 -34.13
N GLN A 205 -15.26 -4.31 -33.20
CA GLN A 205 -15.88 -4.31 -31.87
C GLN A 205 -15.51 -3.06 -31.06
N GLY A 206 -14.24 -2.64 -31.10
CA GLY A 206 -13.75 -1.42 -30.48
C GLY A 206 -14.49 -0.18 -30.99
N ALA A 207 -14.65 -0.06 -32.31
CA ALA A 207 -15.37 1.06 -32.93
C ALA A 207 -16.85 1.15 -32.51
N ARG A 208 -17.52 0.02 -32.24
CA ARG A 208 -18.91 -0.01 -31.74
C ARG A 208 -19.05 0.41 -30.27
N ARG A 209 -17.98 0.31 -29.49
CA ARG A 209 -17.94 0.67 -28.05
C ARG A 209 -17.37 2.07 -27.81
N ALA A 210 -16.74 2.65 -28.82
CA ALA A 210 -16.05 3.94 -28.77
C ALA A 210 -17.02 5.11 -28.86
#